data_AF-I1BXH9-F1
#
_entry.id   AF-I1BXH9-F1
#
_cell.length_a   1.000
_cell.length_b   1.000
_cell.length_c   1.000
_cell.angle_alpha   90.00
_cell.angle_beta   90.00
_cell.angle_gamma   90.00
#
_symmetry.space_group_name_H-M   'P 1'
#
loop_
_entity.id
_entity.type
_entity.pdbx_description
1 polymer ?
#
loop_
_entity_poly.entity_id
_entity_poly.type
_entity_poly.pdbx_seq_one_letter_code
_entity_poly.pdbx_strand_id
1 'polypeptide(L)'
;MVQALAANLVLTSTNQFLEATVSKSLKRVLLALGLSNNLAEQSTILIIADNLSLLNSSIQTMAMDRATAEINNALASEFANRKKYREQWSGNFLVDPANQSQCAKFLSWAPQPSLNGVQPPQLNIYEDFSVPTLIERSTYHFADRSTSNNTNILDSRLSQRHGDKTSTSFENAFNRTTTNNTKNNL
;
A
#
# COMPACT_ATOMS: atom_id res chain seq x y z
N MET A 1 -8.46 -10.92 -11.36
CA MET A 1 -8.90 -11.27 -9.98
C MET A 1 -7.88 -12.09 -9.20
N VAL A 2 -7.73 -13.41 -9.46
CA VAL A 2 -6.86 -14.28 -8.64
C VAL A 2 -5.41 -13.78 -8.56
N GLN A 3 -4.88 -13.26 -9.67
CA GLN A 3 -3.55 -12.65 -9.71
C GLN A 3 -3.40 -11.46 -8.73
N ALA A 4 -4.36 -10.52 -8.75
CA ALA A 4 -4.34 -9.36 -7.86
C ALA A 4 -4.42 -9.76 -6.37
N LEU A 5 -5.27 -10.74 -6.05
CA LEU A 5 -5.38 -11.28 -4.68
C LEU A 5 -4.06 -11.95 -4.23
N ALA A 6 -3.50 -12.81 -5.08
CA ALA A 6 -2.27 -13.53 -4.78
C ALA A 6 -1.09 -12.58 -4.56
N ALA A 7 -0.95 -11.56 -5.40
CA ALA A 7 0.12 -10.57 -5.28
C ALA A 7 0.03 -9.76 -3.98
N ASN A 8 -1.16 -9.31 -3.61
CA ASN A 8 -1.38 -8.56 -2.38
C ASN A 8 -1.12 -9.42 -1.13
N LEU A 9 -1.54 -10.69 -1.15
CA LEU A 9 -1.26 -11.63 -0.06
C LEU A 9 0.24 -11.90 0.12
N VAL A 10 0.97 -12.04 -1.00
CA VAL A 10 2.42 -12.20 -0.96
C VAL A 10 3.09 -10.98 -0.34
N LEU A 11 2.75 -9.78 -0.80
CA LEU A 11 3.37 -8.55 -0.28
C LEU A 11 3.21 -8.42 1.24
N THR A 12 2.03 -8.73 1.79
CA THR A 12 1.79 -8.66 3.23
C THR A 12 2.48 -9.77 4.02
N SER A 13 2.61 -10.96 3.42
CA SER A 13 3.19 -12.13 4.08
C SER A 13 4.72 -12.14 4.04
N THR A 14 5.31 -11.71 2.93
CA THR A 14 6.74 -11.95 2.66
C THR A 14 7.63 -10.77 3.00
N ASN A 15 7.10 -9.55 3.17
CA ASN A 15 7.91 -8.35 3.33
C ASN A 15 8.87 -8.43 4.54
N GLN A 16 8.34 -8.66 5.74
CA GLN A 16 9.14 -8.76 6.96
C GLN A 16 10.03 -10.03 6.98
N PHE A 17 9.54 -11.12 6.38
CA PHE A 17 10.28 -12.38 6.34
C PHE A 17 11.48 -12.32 5.37
N LEU A 18 11.33 -11.69 4.21
CA LEU A 18 12.40 -11.52 3.24
C LEU A 18 13.53 -10.68 3.82
N GLU A 19 13.19 -9.56 4.45
CA GLU A 19 14.16 -8.65 5.04
C GLU A 19 15.06 -9.39 6.05
N ALA A 20 14.46 -10.12 6.98
CA ALA A 20 15.20 -10.91 7.98
C ALA A 20 16.07 -12.00 7.34
N THR A 21 15.54 -12.70 6.34
CA THR A 21 16.24 -13.83 5.69
C THR A 21 17.40 -13.35 4.82
N VAL A 22 17.18 -12.35 3.98
CA VAL A 22 18.20 -11.76 3.11
C VAL A 22 19.28 -11.10 3.96
N SER A 23 18.92 -10.37 5.01
CA SER A 23 19.87 -9.74 5.94
C SER A 23 20.83 -10.75 6.56
N LYS A 24 20.29 -11.84 7.10
CA LYS A 24 21.10 -12.89 7.71
C LYS A 24 22.03 -13.58 6.70
N SER A 25 21.55 -13.87 5.50
CA SER A 25 22.34 -14.55 4.47
C SER A 25 23.44 -13.64 3.91
N LEU A 26 23.11 -12.39 3.60
CA LEU A 26 24.02 -11.40 3.04
C LEU A 26 25.13 -11.03 4.02
N LYS A 27 24.79 -10.79 5.30
CA LYS A 27 25.77 -10.54 6.35
C LYS A 27 26.76 -11.70 6.49
N ARG A 28 26.29 -12.95 6.40
CA ARG A 28 27.16 -14.13 6.43
C ARG A 28 28.15 -14.14 5.26
N VAL A 29 27.68 -13.82 4.05
CA VAL A 29 28.54 -13.76 2.85
C VAL A 29 29.57 -12.64 2.96
N LEU A 30 29.16 -11.44 3.40
CA LEU A 30 30.08 -10.30 3.55
C LEU A 30 31.17 -10.58 4.60
N LEU A 31 30.81 -11.19 5.73
CA LEU A 31 31.80 -11.61 6.73
C LEU A 31 32.76 -12.68 6.19
N ALA A 32 32.27 -13.62 5.39
CA ALA A 32 33.11 -14.63 4.73
C ALA A 32 34.08 -14.02 3.71
N LEU A 33 33.74 -12.88 3.11
CA LEU A 33 34.60 -12.11 2.22
C LEU A 33 35.64 -11.25 2.98
N GLY A 34 35.65 -11.28 4.31
CA GLY A 34 36.64 -10.56 5.14
C GLY A 34 36.25 -9.12 5.49
N LEU A 35 35.00 -8.71 5.27
CA LEU A 35 34.50 -7.41 5.71
C LEU A 35 34.43 -7.35 7.25
N SER A 36 34.74 -6.18 7.82
CA SER A 36 34.54 -5.94 9.25
C SER A 36 33.05 -6.02 9.61
N ASN A 37 32.70 -6.46 10.83
CA ASN A 37 31.30 -6.67 11.22
C ASN A 37 30.44 -5.40 11.07
N ASN A 38 30.99 -4.24 11.41
CA ASN A 38 30.27 -2.96 11.28
C ASN A 38 30.04 -2.60 9.81
N LEU A 39 31.04 -2.81 8.94
CA LEU A 39 30.91 -2.53 7.52
C LEU A 39 29.94 -3.51 6.85
N ALA A 40 30.02 -4.80 7.20
CA ALA A 40 29.12 -5.83 6.69
C ALA A 40 27.64 -5.53 7.03
N GLU A 41 27.38 -5.04 8.24
CA GLU A 41 26.02 -4.69 8.68
C GLU A 41 25.48 -3.47 7.92
N GLN A 42 26.28 -2.41 7.80
CA GLN A 42 25.88 -1.21 7.05
C GLN A 42 25.66 -1.50 5.57
N SER A 43 26.55 -2.29 4.94
CA SER A 43 26.39 -2.72 3.55
C SER A 43 25.15 -3.59 3.37
N THR A 44 24.84 -4.47 4.32
CA THR A 44 23.64 -5.33 4.26
C THR A 44 22.35 -4.51 4.25
N ILE A 45 22.25 -3.51 5.14
CA ILE A 45 21.08 -2.62 5.22
C ILE A 45 20.85 -1.89 3.90
N LEU A 46 21.92 -1.34 3.32
CA LEU A 46 21.84 -0.57 2.07
C LEU A 46 21.45 -1.46 0.88
N ILE A 47 22.09 -2.62 0.73
CA ILE A 47 21.78 -3.57 -0.34
C ILE A 47 20.33 -4.04 -0.25
N ILE A 48 19.81 -4.30 0.95
CA ILE A 48 18.42 -4.74 1.10
C ILE A 48 17.45 -3.61 0.76
N ALA A 49 17.69 -2.40 1.26
CA ALA A 49 16.83 -1.25 0.96
C ALA A 49 16.68 -1.03 -0.56
N ASP A 50 17.77 -1.18 -1.32
CA ASP A 50 17.77 -0.97 -2.77
C ASP A 50 17.09 -2.12 -3.54
N ASN A 51 17.12 -3.35 -3.02
CA ASN A 51 16.70 -4.55 -3.76
C ASN A 51 15.38 -5.16 -3.28
N LEU A 52 14.85 -4.75 -2.12
CA LEU A 52 13.66 -5.36 -1.53
C LEU A 52 12.41 -5.20 -2.41
N SER A 53 12.25 -4.05 -3.07
CA SER A 53 11.15 -3.80 -4.00
C SER A 53 11.19 -4.75 -5.21
N LEU A 54 12.39 -4.98 -5.77
CA LEU A 54 12.61 -5.90 -6.88
C LEU A 54 12.32 -7.35 -6.47
N LEU A 55 12.81 -7.77 -5.30
CA LEU A 55 12.56 -9.11 -4.78
C LEU A 55 11.07 -9.37 -4.56
N ASN A 56 10.37 -8.43 -3.93
CA ASN A 56 8.92 -8.53 -3.72
C ASN A 56 8.16 -8.59 -5.06
N SER A 57 8.55 -7.78 -6.04
CA SER A 57 7.96 -7.80 -7.38
C SER A 57 8.16 -9.16 -8.08
N SER A 58 9.37 -9.73 -8.02
CA SER A 58 9.67 -11.04 -8.61
C SER A 58 8.85 -12.16 -7.98
N ILE A 59 8.72 -12.17 -6.66
CA ILE A 59 7.94 -13.19 -5.94
C ILE A 59 6.45 -13.03 -6.24
N GLN A 60 5.95 -11.79 -6.34
CA GLN A 60 4.57 -11.51 -6.74
C GLN A 60 4.27 -12.09 -8.13
N THR A 61 5.15 -11.86 -9.12
CA THR A 61 4.95 -12.43 -10.47
C THR A 61 4.89 -13.96 -10.43
N MET A 62 5.83 -14.60 -9.72
CA MET A 62 5.82 -16.07 -9.58
C MET A 62 4.56 -16.58 -8.88
N ALA A 63 4.07 -15.86 -7.87
CA ALA A 63 2.84 -16.22 -7.18
C ALA A 63 1.59 -16.01 -8.03
N MET A 64 1.53 -14.92 -8.82
CA MET A 64 0.46 -14.67 -9.78
C MET A 64 0.39 -15.80 -10.82
N ASP A 65 1.52 -16.19 -11.40
CA ASP A 65 1.58 -17.25 -12.41
C ASP A 65 1.12 -18.60 -11.85
N ARG A 66 1.62 -18.95 -10.67
CA ARG A 66 1.19 -20.16 -9.96
C ARG A 66 -0.31 -20.13 -9.65
N ALA A 67 -0.82 -19.01 -9.13
CA ALA A 67 -2.23 -18.88 -8.77
C ALA A 67 -3.14 -18.99 -10.00
N THR A 68 -2.71 -18.45 -11.15
CA THR A 68 -3.42 -18.62 -12.43
C THR A 68 -3.46 -20.09 -12.87
N ALA A 69 -2.35 -20.82 -12.76
CA ALA A 69 -2.33 -22.24 -13.09
C ALA A 69 -3.26 -23.06 -12.17
N GLU A 70 -3.25 -22.75 -10.87
CA GLU A 70 -4.05 -23.44 -9.87
C GLU A 70 -5.56 -23.19 -10.04
N ILE A 71 -5.98 -21.95 -10.28
CA ILE A 71 -7.40 -21.65 -10.52
C ILE A 71 -7.90 -22.26 -11.83
N ASN A 72 -7.06 -22.30 -12.88
CA ASN A 72 -7.43 -22.96 -14.13
C ASN A 72 -7.70 -24.45 -13.95
N ASN A 73 -6.90 -25.13 -13.12
CA ASN A 73 -7.13 -26.53 -12.76
C ASN A 73 -8.41 -26.68 -11.92
N ALA A 74 -8.60 -25.84 -10.91
CA ALA A 74 -9.78 -25.87 -10.05
C ALA A 74 -11.09 -25.62 -10.83
N LEU A 75 -11.06 -24.78 -11.88
CA LEU A 75 -12.22 -24.48 -12.72
C LEU A 75 -12.40 -25.45 -13.90
N ALA A 76 -11.48 -26.39 -14.13
CA ALA A 76 -11.51 -27.28 -15.29
C ALA A 76 -12.80 -28.14 -15.32
N SER A 77 -13.22 -28.66 -14.16
CA SER A 77 -14.48 -29.42 -14.03
C SER A 77 -15.70 -28.56 -14.38
N GLU A 78 -15.72 -27.31 -13.94
CA GLU A 78 -16.81 -26.36 -14.20
C GLU A 78 -16.90 -25.99 -15.69
N PHE A 79 -15.76 -25.83 -16.36
CA PHE A 79 -15.73 -25.65 -17.81
C PHE A 79 -16.20 -26.89 -18.57
N ALA A 80 -15.80 -28.09 -18.13
CA ALA A 80 -16.24 -29.35 -18.71
C ALA A 80 -17.76 -29.57 -18.55
N ASN A 81 -18.30 -29.29 -17.35
CA ASN A 81 -19.73 -29.37 -17.06
C ASN A 81 -20.53 -28.42 -17.97
N ARG A 82 -20.07 -27.17 -18.10
CA ARG A 82 -20.68 -26.19 -19.01
C ARG A 82 -20.63 -26.63 -20.47
N LYS A 83 -19.51 -27.20 -20.91
CA LYS A 83 -19.36 -27.72 -22.27
C LYS A 83 -20.33 -28.87 -22.54
N LYS A 84 -20.36 -29.87 -21.66
CA LYS A 84 -21.25 -31.03 -21.76
C LYS A 84 -22.73 -30.62 -21.81
N TYR A 85 -23.14 -29.63 -21.01
CA TYR A 85 -24.51 -29.14 -21.04
C TYR A 85 -24.88 -28.51 -22.38
N ARG A 86 -23.99 -27.70 -22.97
CA ARG A 86 -24.20 -27.12 -24.31
C ARG A 86 -24.34 -28.18 -25.40
N GLU A 87 -23.63 -29.30 -25.26
CA GLU A 87 -23.69 -30.43 -26.21
C GLU A 87 -24.99 -31.24 -26.08
N GLN A 88 -25.53 -31.38 -24.85
CA GLN A 88 -26.72 -32.21 -24.57
C GLN A 88 -28.05 -31.45 -24.73
N TRP A 89 -28.07 -30.17 -24.37
CA TRP A 89 -29.28 -29.34 -24.40
C TRP A 89 -29.00 -28.02 -25.11
N SER A 90 -28.81 -28.10 -26.43
CA SER A 90 -28.68 -26.93 -27.28
C SER A 90 -29.91 -26.03 -27.16
N GLY A 91 -29.74 -24.81 -26.67
CA GLY A 91 -30.80 -23.79 -26.58
C GLY A 91 -31.31 -23.47 -25.18
N ASN A 92 -30.92 -24.24 -24.15
CA ASN A 92 -31.25 -23.94 -22.76
C ASN A 92 -30.06 -23.30 -22.01
N PHE A 93 -30.36 -22.55 -20.95
CA PHE A 93 -29.34 -21.97 -20.06
C PHE A 93 -28.92 -22.99 -19.00
N LEU A 94 -27.62 -23.17 -18.79
CA LEU A 94 -27.13 -23.94 -17.65
C LEU A 94 -27.39 -23.13 -16.37
N VAL A 95 -28.17 -23.70 -15.46
CA VAL A 95 -28.42 -23.14 -14.13
C VAL A 95 -27.98 -24.18 -13.10
N ASP A 96 -27.19 -23.75 -12.12
CA ASP A 96 -26.89 -24.57 -10.96
C ASP A 96 -28.17 -24.70 -10.09
N PRO A 97 -28.69 -25.93 -9.89
CA PRO A 97 -29.90 -26.17 -9.10
C PRO A 97 -29.78 -25.67 -7.66
N ALA A 98 -28.58 -25.71 -7.08
CA ALA A 98 -28.34 -25.20 -5.73
C ALA A 98 -28.50 -23.68 -5.70
N ASN A 99 -27.99 -22.99 -6.71
CA ASN A 99 -28.03 -21.53 -6.79
C ASN A 99 -29.46 -21.02 -7.08
N GLN A 100 -30.20 -21.71 -7.95
CA GLN A 100 -31.58 -21.34 -8.29
C GLN A 100 -32.51 -21.38 -7.06
N SER A 101 -32.39 -22.44 -6.25
CA SER A 101 -33.22 -22.64 -5.06
C SER A 101 -32.86 -21.71 -3.90
N GLN A 102 -31.59 -21.29 -3.78
CA GLN A 102 -31.15 -20.35 -2.76
C GLN A 102 -31.48 -18.89 -3.11
N CYS A 103 -31.23 -18.47 -4.36
CA CYS A 103 -31.57 -17.11 -4.79
C CYS A 103 -33.08 -16.83 -4.68
N ALA A 104 -33.93 -17.80 -5.01
CA ALA A 104 -35.38 -17.67 -4.89
C ALA A 104 -35.88 -17.56 -3.43
N LYS A 105 -35.11 -18.06 -2.46
CA LYS A 105 -35.47 -18.02 -1.03
C LYS A 105 -35.01 -16.77 -0.32
N PHE A 106 -33.87 -16.20 -0.70
CA PHE A 106 -33.21 -15.13 0.06
C PHE A 106 -33.26 -13.75 -0.61
N LEU A 107 -33.53 -13.67 -1.92
CA LEU A 107 -33.54 -12.40 -2.65
C LEU A 107 -34.98 -12.04 -3.03
N SER A 108 -35.60 -11.17 -2.23
CA SER A 108 -37.01 -10.81 -2.40
C SER A 108 -37.29 -9.84 -3.55
N TRP A 109 -36.31 -9.06 -4.04
CA TRP A 109 -36.50 -8.28 -5.28
C TRP A 109 -35.24 -7.73 -6.03
N ALA A 110 -33.99 -7.88 -5.54
CA ALA A 110 -32.77 -7.58 -6.32
C ALA A 110 -31.50 -8.10 -5.64
N PRO A 111 -30.37 -8.37 -6.35
CA PRO A 111 -30.20 -8.63 -7.78
C PRO A 111 -30.09 -10.14 -8.00
N GLN A 112 -31.11 -10.75 -8.59
CA GLN A 112 -30.99 -12.16 -8.98
C GLN A 112 -30.03 -12.27 -10.18
N PRO A 113 -29.08 -13.23 -10.18
CA PRO A 113 -28.25 -13.47 -11.35
C PRO A 113 -29.14 -13.75 -12.57
N SER A 114 -28.98 -12.95 -13.62
CA SER A 114 -29.80 -13.07 -14.83
C SER A 114 -29.42 -14.33 -15.62
N LEU A 115 -30.42 -15.04 -16.12
CA LEU A 115 -30.23 -16.24 -16.95
C LEU A 115 -29.53 -15.92 -18.28
N ASN A 116 -29.73 -14.71 -18.81
CA ASN A 116 -29.14 -14.24 -20.07
C ASN A 116 -27.70 -13.70 -19.92
N GLY A 117 -27.04 -14.00 -18.80
CA GLY A 117 -25.70 -13.52 -18.50
C GLY A 117 -25.67 -12.27 -17.61
N VAL A 118 -24.47 -11.93 -17.17
CA VAL A 118 -24.18 -10.82 -16.26
C VAL A 118 -24.11 -9.51 -17.07
N GLN A 119 -24.73 -8.44 -16.58
CA GLN A 119 -24.73 -7.14 -17.26
C GLN A 119 -23.33 -6.52 -17.23
N PRO A 120 -22.92 -5.74 -18.26
CA PRO A 120 -21.58 -5.14 -18.30
C PRO A 120 -21.22 -4.32 -17.04
N PRO A 121 -22.11 -3.47 -16.47
CA PRO A 121 -21.79 -2.74 -15.23
C PRO A 121 -21.51 -3.63 -14.02
N GLN A 122 -22.02 -4.87 -14.02
CA GLN A 122 -21.76 -5.85 -12.95
C GLN A 122 -20.41 -6.54 -13.14
N LEU A 123 -19.80 -6.45 -14.32
CA LEU A 123 -18.46 -6.99 -14.60
C LEU A 123 -17.34 -6.03 -14.20
N ASN A 124 -17.63 -4.73 -14.02
CA ASN A 124 -16.63 -3.72 -13.64
C ASN A 124 -15.75 -4.16 -12.46
N ILE A 125 -16.31 -4.83 -11.45
CA ILE A 125 -15.56 -5.32 -10.29
C ILE A 125 -14.42 -6.27 -10.73
N TYR A 126 -14.67 -7.15 -11.70
CA TYR A 126 -13.65 -8.06 -12.22
C TYR A 126 -12.60 -7.34 -13.07
N GLU A 127 -13.01 -6.30 -13.79
CA GLU A 127 -12.13 -5.42 -14.56
C GLU A 127 -11.21 -4.61 -13.64
N ASP A 128 -11.72 -4.14 -12.49
CA ASP A 128 -10.91 -3.46 -11.47
C ASP A 128 -9.80 -4.37 -10.91
N PHE A 129 -10.02 -5.69 -10.88
CA PHE A 129 -8.99 -6.67 -10.55
C PHE A 129 -8.12 -7.13 -11.74
N SER A 130 -8.43 -6.70 -12.96
CA SER A 130 -7.68 -7.05 -14.19
C SER A 130 -6.48 -6.13 -14.41
N VAL A 131 -6.55 -4.93 -13.85
CA VAL A 131 -5.40 -4.09 -13.62
C VAL A 131 -4.76 -4.66 -12.35
N PRO A 132 -3.70 -5.50 -12.43
CA PRO A 132 -2.84 -5.60 -11.26
C PRO A 132 -2.51 -4.16 -10.94
N THR A 133 -2.83 -3.72 -9.73
CA THR A 133 -2.29 -2.48 -9.18
C THR A 133 -0.78 -2.59 -9.33
N LEU A 134 -0.29 -2.13 -10.48
CA LEU A 134 1.03 -1.59 -10.72
C LEU A 134 1.08 -0.25 -9.97
N ILE A 135 0.64 -0.25 -8.70
CA ILE A 135 1.15 0.62 -7.67
C ILE A 135 2.46 -0.08 -7.32
N GLU A 136 3.61 0.22 -7.87
CA GLU A 136 4.04 1.41 -8.56
C GLU A 136 5.36 1.03 -9.23
N ARG A 137 5.42 1.06 -10.56
CA ARG A 137 6.71 1.01 -11.26
C ARG A 137 7.36 2.37 -11.05
N SER A 138 8.01 2.56 -9.91
CA SER A 138 9.01 3.61 -9.66
C SER A 138 8.61 5.02 -10.11
N THR A 139 7.74 5.71 -9.34
CA THR A 139 7.66 7.18 -9.38
C THR A 139 7.33 7.74 -8.00
N TYR A 140 8.39 8.02 -7.23
CA TYR A 140 8.45 9.00 -6.13
C TYR A 140 7.83 8.63 -4.76
N HIS A 141 8.63 7.93 -3.94
CA HIS A 141 8.72 8.22 -2.49
C HIS A 141 10.16 8.57 -2.09
N PHE A 142 10.82 9.41 -2.90
CA PHE A 142 11.94 10.28 -2.48
C PHE A 142 11.43 11.73 -2.26
N ALA A 143 10.27 11.88 -1.63
CA ALA A 143 9.86 13.15 -1.08
C ALA A 143 9.34 12.90 0.33
N ASP A 144 10.10 13.44 1.28
CA ASP A 144 9.64 13.88 2.59
C ASP A 144 9.36 12.82 3.66
N ARG A 145 10.42 12.14 4.11
CA ARG A 145 10.54 11.77 5.52
C ARG A 145 11.00 13.00 6.30
N SER A 146 10.15 14.03 6.36
CA SER A 146 10.25 15.02 7.43
C SER A 146 10.05 14.30 8.74
N THR A 147 11.09 14.34 9.55
CA THR A 147 11.11 14.03 10.96
C THR A 147 9.90 14.64 11.65
N SER A 148 8.82 13.87 11.82
CA SER A 148 7.77 14.17 12.79
C SER A 148 8.36 13.89 14.17
N ASN A 149 9.17 14.84 14.63
CA ASN A 149 9.57 14.92 16.02
C ASN A 149 8.34 15.30 16.82
N ASN A 150 7.98 14.36 17.67
CA ASN A 150 6.98 14.44 18.69
C ASN A 150 7.44 15.44 19.77
N THR A 151 7.13 16.73 19.61
CA THR A 151 7.27 17.76 20.67
C THR A 151 6.13 18.78 20.61
N ASN A 152 4.88 18.31 20.66
CA ASN A 152 3.72 19.16 20.98
C ASN A 152 3.34 19.00 22.46
N ILE A 153 4.30 19.22 23.36
CA ILE A 153 4.04 19.40 24.80
C ILE A 153 5.02 20.48 25.30
N LEU A 154 4.81 21.75 24.93
CA LEU A 154 5.19 22.90 25.77
C LEU A 154 4.76 24.29 25.26
N ASP A 155 4.21 24.43 24.04
CA ASP A 155 3.94 25.78 23.47
C ASP A 155 2.49 26.30 23.57
N SER A 156 1.60 25.57 24.26
CA SER A 156 0.21 26.01 24.46
C SER A 156 -0.04 26.69 25.82
N ARG A 157 1.01 27.20 26.50
CA ARG A 157 0.89 27.83 27.84
C ARG A 157 1.33 29.29 27.97
N LEU A 158 1.58 30.02 26.87
CA LEU A 158 2.01 31.43 26.95
C LEU A 158 1.14 32.45 26.22
N SER A 159 -0.03 32.08 25.67
CA SER A 159 -0.92 33.04 24.98
C SER A 159 -2.22 33.40 25.72
N GLN A 160 -2.28 33.20 27.05
CA GLN A 160 -3.48 33.58 27.80
C GLN A 160 -3.19 33.96 29.26
N ARG A 161 -2.41 35.04 29.45
CA ARG A 161 -2.37 35.80 30.71
C ARG A 161 -1.76 37.19 30.50
N HIS A 162 -2.58 38.15 30.09
CA HIS A 162 -2.85 39.38 30.85
C HIS A 162 -3.69 40.34 30.03
N GLY A 163 -4.95 40.48 30.45
CA GLY A 163 -5.73 41.68 30.19
C GLY A 163 -5.39 42.77 31.22
N ASP A 164 -5.70 43.99 30.79
CA ASP A 164 -6.00 45.19 31.56
C ASP A 164 -4.84 45.95 32.21
N LYS A 165 -4.52 47.12 31.62
CA LYS A 165 -4.99 48.43 32.16
C LYS A 165 -4.47 49.65 31.38
N THR A 166 -5.42 50.57 31.15
CA THR A 166 -5.36 52.05 31.18
C THR A 166 -4.71 52.85 30.04
N SER A 167 -5.62 53.53 29.31
CA SER A 167 -5.73 54.99 29.11
C SER A 167 -4.60 55.77 28.41
N THR A 168 -4.97 56.31 27.23
CA THR A 168 -4.82 57.72 26.79
C THR A 168 -3.52 58.45 27.15
N SER A 169 -2.77 58.91 26.13
CA SER A 169 -2.73 60.34 25.74
C SER A 169 -1.42 60.74 25.04
N PHE A 170 -1.52 61.74 24.16
CA PHE A 170 -0.49 62.63 23.56
C PHE A 170 0.57 61.99 22.64
N GLU A 171 0.58 62.26 21.33
CA GLU A 171 0.91 63.51 20.62
C GLU A 171 2.41 63.87 20.66
N ASN A 172 2.96 64.02 19.45
CA ASN A 172 4.10 64.86 19.06
C ASN A 172 5.55 64.52 19.50
N ALA A 173 6.30 64.16 18.45
CA ALA A 173 7.33 65.01 17.84
C ALA A 173 8.81 64.78 18.16
N PHE A 174 9.55 64.95 17.07
CA PHE A 174 10.84 65.62 16.96
C PHE A 174 12.10 64.83 17.32
N ASN A 175 12.75 64.39 16.25
CA ASN A 175 14.16 64.64 15.91
C ASN A 175 15.19 64.76 17.05
N ARG A 176 16.31 64.09 16.75
CA ARG A 176 17.71 64.59 16.75
C ARG A 176 18.64 63.81 17.68
N THR A 177 19.67 63.25 17.06
CA THR A 177 21.11 63.25 17.46
C THR A 177 21.41 62.89 18.92
N THR A 178 22.35 62.02 19.25
CA THR A 178 23.76 62.01 18.84
C THR A 178 24.44 60.88 19.64
N THR A 179 25.34 60.15 18.97
CA THR A 179 26.66 59.71 19.45
C THR A 179 26.84 59.28 20.91
N ASN A 180 27.32 58.04 21.12
CA ASN A 180 28.70 57.73 21.56
C ASN A 180 28.75 56.27 22.05
N ASN A 181 29.52 55.38 21.43
CA ASN A 181 30.98 55.23 21.45
C ASN A 181 31.48 54.34 22.62
N THR A 182 32.04 53.21 22.19
CA THR A 182 33.20 52.47 22.73
C THR A 182 33.18 51.68 24.05
N LYS A 183 33.83 50.51 23.93
CA LYS A 183 34.63 49.73 24.91
C LYS A 183 33.81 48.87 25.87
N ASN A 184 34.21 47.65 26.24
CA ASN A 184 35.35 46.77 25.96
C ASN A 184 34.94 45.39 26.55
N ASN A 185 35.18 44.28 25.85
CA ASN A 185 36.14 43.24 26.26
C ASN A 185 36.32 43.07 27.79
N LEU A 186 35.71 42.05 28.38
CA LEU A 186 36.31 40.74 28.66
C LEU A 186 35.21 39.71 28.98
#